data_AF-A0A8T6CRN9-F1
#
_entry.id   AF-A0A8T6CRN9-F1
#
_cell.length_a   1.000
_cell.length_b   1.000
_cell.length_c   1.000
_cell.angle_alpha   90.00
_cell.angle_beta   90.00
_cell.angle_gamma   90.00
#
_symmetry.space_group_name_H-M   'P 1'
#
loop_
_entity.id
_entity.type
_entity.pdbx_description
1 polymer ?
#
loop_
_entity_poly.entity_id
_entity_poly.type
_entity_poly.pdbx_seq_one_letter_code
_entity_poly.pdbx_strand_id
1 'polypeptide(L)' 'MPDLTTEEVRSLLRALDMTPLDDVDLDEITNRVNAINEAAAALEALEADAIDPIPVFWLTAEGAEAEEAGGGR' A
#
# COMPACT_ATOMS: atom_id res chain seq x y z
N MET A 1 -10.77 -2.44 -10.38
CA MET A 1 -10.06 -1.14 -10.46
C MET A 1 -9.37 -1.00 -11.81
N PRO A 2 -9.25 0.21 -12.38
CA PRO A 2 -8.51 0.42 -13.62
C PRO A 2 -7.00 0.35 -13.42
N ASP A 3 -6.28 -0.03 -14.47
CA ASP A 3 -4.82 0.02 -14.51
C ASP A 3 -4.31 1.47 -14.48
N LEU A 4 -3.17 1.66 -13.81
CA LEU A 4 -2.45 2.92 -13.78
C LEU A 4 -1.43 2.98 -14.91
N THR A 5 -1.30 4.16 -15.49
CA THR A 5 -0.23 4.51 -16.42
C THR A 5 1.08 4.73 -15.67
N THR A 6 2.19 4.60 -16.39
CA THR A 6 3.54 4.87 -15.87
C THR A 6 3.69 6.27 -15.25
N GLU A 7 3.01 7.29 -15.80
CA GLU A 7 3.06 8.66 -15.27
C GLU A 7 2.24 8.82 -13.97
N GLU A 8 1.12 8.11 -13.86
CA GLU A 8 0.33 8.08 -12.62
C GLU A 8 1.12 7.40 -11.50
N VAL A 9 1.77 6.27 -11.80
CA VAL A 9 2.66 5.58 -10.85
C VAL A 9 3.83 6.48 -10.45
N ARG A 10 4.45 7.19 -11.40
CA ARG A 10 5.51 8.18 -11.11
C ARG A 10 5.01 9.28 -10.18
N SER A 11 3.78 9.77 -10.36
CA SER A 11 3.17 10.77 -9.48
C SER A 11 2.98 10.24 -8.05
N LEU A 12 2.53 8.98 -7.91
CA LEU A 12 2.36 8.32 -6.61
C LEU A 12 3.71 8.13 -5.89
N LEU A 13 4.75 7.67 -6.61
CA LEU A 13 6.09 7.52 -6.04
C LEU A 13 6.62 8.86 -5.50
N ARG A 14 6.42 9.96 -6.23
CA ARG A 14 6.80 11.31 -5.77
C ARG A 14 6.07 11.71 -4.48
N ALA A 15 4.79 11.37 -4.35
CA ALA A 15 4.03 11.66 -3.14
C ALA A 15 4.56 10.88 -1.91
N LEU A 16 5.24 9.77 -2.14
CA LEU A 16 5.89 8.94 -1.12
C LEU A 16 7.38 9.27 -0.92
N ASP A 17 7.89 10.32 -1.54
CA ASP A 17 9.32 10.67 -1.58
C ASP A 17 10.20 9.52 -2.10
N MET A 18 9.65 8.70 -3.00
CA MET A 18 10.34 7.59 -3.64
C MET A 18 10.74 7.97 -5.07
N THR A 19 11.96 7.60 -5.46
CA THR A 19 12.47 7.81 -6.81
C THR A 19 12.87 6.47 -7.43
N PRO A 20 12.30 6.09 -8.58
CA PRO A 20 12.73 4.89 -9.30
C PRO A 20 14.16 5.05 -9.79
N LEU A 21 14.89 3.94 -9.91
CA LEU A 21 16.30 3.94 -10.29
C LEU A 21 16.52 4.40 -11.74
N ASP A 22 15.62 3.97 -12.63
CA ASP A 22 15.59 4.30 -14.05
C ASP A 22 14.18 4.06 -14.63
N ASP A 23 14.02 4.23 -15.95
CA ASP A 23 12.73 4.03 -16.61
C ASP A 23 12.33 2.54 -16.67
N VAL A 24 13.28 1.60 -16.64
CA VAL A 24 12.98 0.15 -16.63
C VAL A 24 12.41 -0.26 -15.27
N ASP A 25 13.00 0.24 -14.18
CA ASP A 25 12.50 0.07 -12.83
C ASP A 25 11.08 0.66 -12.69
N LEU A 26 10.84 1.85 -13.24
CA LEU A 26 9.51 2.46 -13.24
C LEU A 26 8.47 1.61 -14.00
N ASP A 27 8.82 1.02 -15.13
CA ASP A 27 7.93 0.12 -15.88
C ASP A 27 7.64 -1.17 -15.09
N GLU A 28 8.65 -1.74 -14.42
CA GLU A 28 8.47 -2.92 -13.56
C GLU A 28 7.57 -2.62 -12.36
N ILE A 29 7.78 -1.48 -11.69
CA ILE A 29 6.92 -1.00 -10.60
C ILE A 29 5.49 -0.83 -11.11
N THR A 30 5.30 -0.22 -12.28
CA THR A 30 3.97 -0.02 -12.88
C THR A 30 3.25 -1.35 -13.11
N ASN A 31 3.95 -2.33 -13.71
CA ASN A 31 3.39 -3.67 -13.94
C ASN A 31 3.01 -4.37 -12.63
N ARG A 32 3.84 -4.24 -11.58
CA ARG A 32 3.56 -4.83 -10.27
C ARG A 32 2.36 -4.20 -9.58
N VAL A 33 2.26 -2.88 -9.62
CA VAL A 33 1.11 -2.15 -9.05
C VAL A 33 -0.18 -2.56 -9.75
N ASN A 34 -0.17 -2.67 -11.08
CA ASN A 34 -1.34 -3.09 -11.84
C ASN A 34 -1.73 -4.55 -11.55
N ALA A 35 -0.76 -5.46 -11.42
CA ALA A 35 -1.03 -6.84 -11.01
C ALA A 35 -1.66 -6.92 -9.60
N ILE A 36 -1.22 -6.07 -8.67
CA ILE A 36 -1.84 -5.96 -7.34
C ILE A 36 -3.26 -5.40 -7.45
N ASN A 37 -3.49 -4.38 -8.27
CA ASN A 37 -4.81 -3.80 -8.50
C ASN A 37 -5.80 -4.83 -9.07
N GLU A 38 -5.35 -5.66 -10.01
CA GLU A 38 -6.14 -6.76 -10.58
C GLU A 38 -6.50 -7.78 -9.50
N ALA A 39 -5.54 -8.21 -8.69
CA ALA A 39 -5.79 -9.14 -7.59
C ALA A 39 -6.75 -8.55 -6.54
N ALA A 40 -6.62 -7.26 -6.25
CA ALA A 40 -7.47 -6.53 -5.31
C ALA A 40 -8.87 -6.23 -5.88
N ALA A 41 -9.06 -6.24 -7.20
CA ALA A 41 -10.37 -5.99 -7.82
C ALA A 41 -11.44 -6.99 -7.37
N ALA A 42 -11.03 -8.22 -6.99
CA ALA A 42 -11.93 -9.21 -6.41
C ALA A 42 -12.59 -8.75 -5.08
N LEU A 43 -11.99 -7.78 -4.39
CA LEU A 43 -12.53 -7.21 -3.14
C LEU A 43 -13.70 -6.24 -3.40
N GLU A 44 -13.86 -5.71 -4.62
CA GLU A 44 -14.99 -4.82 -4.96
C GLU A 44 -16.36 -5.50 -4.82
N ALA A 45 -16.40 -6.84 -4.83
CA ALA A 45 -17.62 -7.61 -4.62
C ALA A 45 -18.05 -7.68 -3.14
N LEU A 46 -17.20 -7.23 -2.20
CA LEU A 46 -17.55 -7.17 -0.79
C LEU A 46 -18.39 -5.92 -0.50
N GLU A 47 -19.48 -6.08 0.23
CA GLU A 47 -20.27 -4.96 0.78
C GLU A 47 -19.49 -4.29 1.92
N ALA A 48 -18.42 -3.57 1.57
CA ALA A 48 -17.52 -2.93 2.54
C ALA A 48 -18.25 -1.98 3.49
N ASP A 49 -19.32 -1.32 3.02
CA ASP A 49 -20.16 -0.43 3.83
C ASP A 49 -20.93 -1.15 4.96
N ALA A 50 -21.06 -2.48 4.87
CA ALA A 50 -21.70 -3.31 5.89
C ALA A 50 -20.71 -3.88 6.92
N ILE A 51 -19.40 -3.61 6.75
CA ILE A 51 -18.33 -4.18 7.58
C ILE A 51 -17.61 -3.04 8.31
N ASP A 52 -17.67 -3.05 9.65
CA ASP A 52 -16.86 -2.13 10.45
C ASP A 52 -15.36 -2.46 10.26
N PRO A 53 -14.50 -1.45 10.01
CA PRO A 53 -13.07 -1.68 9.85
C PRO A 53 -12.44 -2.18 11.16
N ILE A 54 -11.68 -3.27 11.08
CA ILE A 54 -10.96 -3.82 12.22
C ILE A 54 -9.66 -3.03 12.41
N PRO A 55 -9.42 -2.42 13.59
CA PRO A 55 -8.16 -1.75 13.87
C PRO A 55 -7.03 -2.78 13.97
N VAL A 56 -5.97 -2.58 13.18
CA VAL A 56 -4.79 -3.46 13.17
C VAL A 56 -3.62 -2.74 13.85
N PHE A 57 -2.94 -3.42 14.77
CA PHE A 57 -2.04 -2.81 15.75
C PHE A 57 -0.78 -2.10 15.18
N TRP A 58 -0.40 -2.38 13.93
CA TRP A 58 0.71 -1.68 13.25
C TRP A 58 0.26 -0.42 12.48
N LEU A 59 -1.05 -0.15 12.41
CA LEU A 59 -1.63 1.07 11.86
C LEU A 59 -2.00 2.08 12.96
N THR A 60 -1.96 1.67 14.22
CA THR A 60 -2.13 2.55 15.39
C THR A 60 -0.76 3.04 15.86
N ALA A 61 -0.64 4.35 16.15
CA ALA A 61 0.56 4.93 16.74
C ALA A 61 1.00 4.22 18.04
N GLU A 62 0.07 3.52 18.72
CA GLU A 62 0.32 2.69 19.92
C GLU A 62 1.19 1.45 19.67
N GLY A 63 1.35 1.00 18.41
CA GLY A 63 2.25 -0.13 18.09
C GLY A 63 3.73 0.17 18.34
N ALA A 64 4.12 1.45 18.35
CA ALA A 64 5.49 1.88 18.62
C ALA A 64 5.85 1.84 20.13
N GLU A 65 4.86 1.94 21.02
CA GLU A 65 5.10 1.99 22.47
C GLU A 65 5.13 0.60 23.13
N ALA A 66 4.57 -0.41 22.48
CA ALA A 66 4.53 -1.78 23.03
C ALA A 66 5.88 -2.52 22.96
N GLU A 67 6.79 -2.16 22.05
CA GLU A 67 8.14 -2.76 21.99
C GLU A 67 9.10 -2.19 23.04
N GLU A 68 8.95 -0.93 23.48
CA GLU A 68 9.82 -0.36 24.52
C GLU A 68 9.47 -0.87 25.93
N ALA A 69 8.25 -1.34 26.17
CA ALA A 69 7.83 -1.88 27.47
C ALA A 69 8.23 -3.34 27.72
N GLY A 70 8.72 -4.07 26.70
CA GLY A 70 9.09 -5.49 26.79
C GLY A 70 10.56 -5.77 27.08
N GLY A 71 11.42 -4.75 27.11
CA GLY A 71 12.88 -4.87 27.26
C GLY A 71 13.37 -4.52 28.65
N GLY A 72 12.92 -5.21 29.71
CA GLY A 72 13.40 -4.87 31.05
C GLY A 72 12.89 -5.69 32.22
N ARG A 73 13.17 -7.00 32.22
CA ARG A 73 13.72 -7.80 33.34
C ARG A 73 13.43 -9.29 33.17
#